data_AF-A0A6I8VXB8-F1
#
_entry.id   AF-A0A6I8VXB8-F1
#
_cell.length_a   1.000
_cell.length_b   1.000
_cell.length_c   1.000
_cell.angle_alpha   90.00
_cell.angle_beta   90.00
_cell.angle_gamma   90.00
#
_symmetry.space_group_name_H-M   'P 1'
#
loop_
_entity.id
_entity.type
_entity.pdbx_description
1 polymer ?
#
loop_
_entity_poly.entity_id
_entity_poly.type
_entity_poly.pdbx_seq_one_letter_code
_entity_poly.pdbx_strand_id
1 'polypeptide(L)'
;MKPTNLAKVWTRWNHVLLLPYHFYCEALAMRDVLLRGQTSYTSTYCARLHLYVPLLLYAQLELVKICWELFKAPRNIYEVLFEQPTKELNILHKKSYAGRKIVSFSRSIDGTQLRERHRDRFNDQLRESDFSLTCLAGAVHDYFNTFSDLAPVPSLLNTTCRTISKGYFTDRRGDKSDNIGGVVFLQLPLRQPDVEHARHLHGIVECIRQQQIMIYLASIGQTKYSMLTALLPHVLTKIFINFFSYNFPITITEIYGSSAEFQSTWGQRVQDVLLFRPPQSKTCLSLNLHRFGDKYRLAIMADTHLAPDHTIITRSFERYMETVTL
;
A
#
# COMPACT_ATOMS: atom_id res chain seq x y z
N MET A 1 26.60 -66.97 2.87
CA MET A 1 25.21 -66.45 2.90
C MET A 1 25.20 -65.12 3.64
N LYS A 2 24.76 -64.03 2.99
CA LYS A 2 24.88 -62.66 3.53
C LYS A 2 23.82 -62.37 4.60
N PRO A 3 24.17 -61.78 5.76
CA PRO A 3 23.26 -61.47 6.87
C PRO A 3 22.16 -60.44 6.54
N THR A 4 22.26 -59.77 5.39
CA THR A 4 21.26 -58.81 4.90
C THR A 4 19.94 -59.45 4.49
N ASN A 5 19.89 -60.76 4.23
CA ASN A 5 18.66 -61.46 3.84
C ASN A 5 17.78 -61.88 5.03
N LEU A 6 18.38 -62.23 6.17
CA LEU A 6 17.62 -62.64 7.36
C LEU A 6 16.91 -61.45 8.02
N ALA A 7 17.56 -60.28 8.09
CA ALA A 7 16.95 -59.06 8.60
C ALA A 7 15.75 -58.62 7.75
N LYS A 8 15.83 -58.76 6.42
CA LYS A 8 14.71 -58.46 5.49
C LYS A 8 13.55 -59.43 5.59
N VAL A 9 13.82 -60.71 5.89
CA VAL A 9 12.78 -61.71 6.11
C VAL A 9 12.08 -61.46 7.45
N TRP A 10 12.84 -61.18 8.51
CA TRP A 10 12.27 -60.95 9.84
C TRP A 10 11.42 -59.67 9.91
N THR A 11 11.85 -58.58 9.27
CA THR A 11 11.02 -57.36 9.15
C THR A 11 9.74 -57.61 8.34
N ARG A 12 9.81 -58.44 7.28
CA ARG A 12 8.61 -58.84 6.50
C ARG A 12 7.58 -59.59 7.34
N TRP A 13 8.01 -60.53 8.17
CA TRP A 13 7.11 -61.31 9.03
C TRP A 13 6.47 -60.44 10.13
N ASN A 14 7.23 -59.50 10.68
CA ASN A 14 6.70 -58.56 11.68
C ASN A 14 5.61 -57.65 11.09
N HIS A 15 5.75 -57.21 9.83
CA HIS A 15 4.73 -56.44 9.12
C HIS A 15 3.45 -57.24 8.82
N VAL A 16 3.55 -58.54 8.58
CA VAL A 16 2.37 -59.40 8.32
C VAL A 16 1.57 -59.65 9.60
N LEU A 17 2.25 -59.81 10.75
CA LEU A 17 1.60 -59.99 12.05
C LEU A 17 0.93 -58.71 12.58
N LEU A 18 1.52 -57.54 12.30
CA LEU A 18 0.98 -56.23 12.74
C LEU A 18 -0.11 -55.67 11.80
N LEU A 19 -0.28 -56.26 10.62
CA LEU A 19 -1.26 -55.85 9.60
C LEU A 19 -2.71 -55.73 10.11
N PRO A 20 -3.27 -56.72 10.83
CA PRO A 20 -4.63 -56.60 11.39
C PRO A 20 -4.75 -55.49 12.44
N TYR A 21 -3.71 -55.26 13.24
CA TYR A 21 -3.68 -54.16 14.21
C TYR A 21 -3.65 -52.78 13.51
N HIS A 22 -2.85 -52.64 12.45
CA HIS A 22 -2.84 -51.43 11.62
C HIS A 22 -4.20 -51.19 10.97
N PHE A 23 -4.85 -52.22 10.44
CA PHE A 23 -6.18 -52.10 9.85
C PHE A 23 -7.25 -51.65 10.86
N TYR A 24 -7.20 -52.20 12.08
CA TYR A 24 -8.09 -51.79 13.16
C TYR A 24 -7.89 -50.31 13.55
N CYS A 25 -6.64 -49.86 13.68
CA CYS A 25 -6.31 -48.46 13.94
C CYS A 25 -6.76 -47.52 12.81
N GLU A 26 -6.63 -47.94 11.53
CA GLU A 26 -7.15 -47.17 10.39
C GLU A 26 -8.67 -47.05 10.42
N ALA A 27 -9.40 -48.13 10.74
CA ALA A 27 -10.86 -48.12 10.81
C ALA A 27 -11.38 -47.19 11.93
N LEU A 28 -10.71 -47.20 13.10
CA LEU A 28 -11.02 -46.28 14.20
C LEU A 28 -10.70 -44.82 13.81
N ALA A 29 -9.55 -44.57 13.18
CA ALA A 29 -9.19 -43.26 12.69
C ALA A 29 -10.21 -42.75 11.66
N MET A 30 -10.63 -43.59 10.72
CA MET A 30 -11.65 -43.25 9.72
C MET A 30 -12.99 -42.88 10.38
N ARG A 31 -13.44 -43.67 11.36
CA ARG A 31 -14.67 -43.38 12.11
C ARG A 31 -14.59 -42.03 12.84
N ASP A 32 -13.46 -41.76 13.50
CA ASP A 32 -13.27 -40.53 14.26
C ASP A 32 -13.17 -39.30 13.33
N VAL A 33 -12.52 -39.40 12.16
CA VAL A 33 -12.59 -38.37 11.12
C VAL A 33 -14.05 -38.10 10.72
N LEU A 34 -14.81 -39.15 10.45
CA LEU A 34 -16.14 -39.03 9.84
C LEU A 34 -17.19 -38.48 10.82
N LEU A 35 -17.08 -38.81 12.11
CA LEU A 35 -18.03 -38.39 13.14
C LEU A 35 -17.62 -37.11 13.88
N ARG A 36 -16.31 -36.87 14.07
CA ARG A 36 -15.79 -35.78 14.92
C ARG A 36 -14.95 -34.75 14.14
N GLY A 37 -14.57 -35.03 12.90
CA GLY A 37 -13.71 -34.16 12.09
C GLY A 37 -12.27 -34.04 12.61
N GLN A 38 -11.87 -34.85 13.58
CA GLN A 38 -10.55 -34.82 14.22
C GLN A 38 -10.14 -36.22 14.67
N THR A 39 -8.84 -36.51 14.65
CA THR A 39 -8.30 -37.79 15.14
C THR A 39 -7.06 -37.59 15.99
N SER A 40 -6.94 -38.42 17.03
CA SER A 40 -5.72 -38.51 17.85
C SER A 40 -4.67 -39.46 17.27
N TYR A 41 -5.03 -40.21 16.20
CA TYR A 41 -4.20 -41.23 15.57
C TYR A 41 -3.37 -40.67 14.41
N THR A 42 -2.35 -39.87 14.73
CA THR A 42 -1.50 -39.16 13.74
C THR A 42 -0.67 -40.06 12.83
N SER A 43 -0.42 -41.31 13.23
CA SER A 43 0.39 -42.28 12.46
C SER A 43 -0.38 -43.01 11.35
N THR A 44 -1.71 -42.90 11.32
CA THR A 44 -2.57 -43.57 10.33
C THR A 44 -2.54 -42.86 8.97
N TYR A 45 -2.73 -43.62 7.90
CA TYR A 45 -2.92 -43.14 6.53
C TYR A 45 -4.18 -42.30 6.42
N CYS A 46 -5.29 -42.69 7.07
CA CYS A 46 -6.53 -41.91 7.08
C CYS A 46 -6.34 -40.51 7.68
N ALA A 47 -5.64 -40.38 8.82
CA ALA A 47 -5.35 -39.08 9.42
C ALA A 47 -4.44 -38.22 8.54
N ARG A 48 -3.41 -38.82 7.93
CA ARG A 48 -2.52 -38.12 7.00
C ARG A 48 -3.27 -37.64 5.76
N LEU A 49 -4.11 -38.47 5.15
CA LEU A 49 -4.93 -38.07 4.01
C LEU A 49 -5.90 -36.96 4.39
N HIS A 50 -6.54 -37.02 5.56
CA HIS A 50 -7.43 -35.95 6.03
C HIS A 50 -6.69 -34.61 6.20
N LEU A 51 -5.43 -34.61 6.64
CA LEU A 51 -4.64 -33.38 6.75
C LEU A 51 -4.17 -32.87 5.37
N TYR A 52 -3.58 -33.75 4.57
CA TYR A 52 -2.91 -33.35 3.32
C TYR A 52 -3.87 -33.10 2.17
N VAL A 53 -4.99 -33.81 2.07
CA VAL A 53 -5.93 -33.64 0.95
C VAL A 53 -6.57 -32.24 0.95
N PRO A 54 -7.15 -31.72 2.04
CA PRO A 54 -7.65 -30.35 2.10
C PRO A 54 -6.53 -29.34 1.87
N LEU A 55 -5.35 -29.54 2.47
CA LEU A 55 -4.21 -28.65 2.26
C LEU A 55 -3.85 -28.55 0.77
N LEU A 56 -3.77 -29.68 0.08
CA LEU A 56 -3.43 -29.74 -1.34
C LEU A 56 -4.55 -29.13 -2.21
N LEU A 57 -5.82 -29.40 -1.89
CA LEU A 57 -6.96 -28.78 -2.57
C LEU A 57 -6.98 -27.26 -2.40
N TYR A 58 -6.84 -26.76 -1.15
CA TYR A 58 -6.76 -25.32 -0.90
C TYR A 58 -5.52 -24.70 -1.55
N ALA A 59 -4.37 -25.37 -1.54
CA ALA A 59 -3.17 -24.87 -2.22
C ALA A 59 -3.38 -24.79 -3.74
N GLN A 60 -4.06 -25.77 -4.36
CA GLN A 60 -4.42 -25.73 -5.77
C GLN A 60 -5.43 -24.62 -6.07
N LEU A 61 -6.44 -24.43 -5.22
CA LEU A 61 -7.42 -23.35 -5.36
C LEU A 61 -6.74 -21.97 -5.27
N GLU A 62 -5.83 -21.78 -4.31
CA GLU A 62 -5.03 -20.56 -4.20
C GLU A 62 -4.11 -20.37 -5.42
N LEU A 63 -3.49 -21.44 -5.92
CA LEU A 63 -2.69 -21.37 -7.14
C LEU A 63 -3.52 -20.91 -8.34
N VAL A 64 -4.72 -21.48 -8.52
CA VAL A 64 -5.63 -21.08 -9.60
C VAL A 64 -6.05 -19.61 -9.46
N LYS A 65 -6.35 -19.15 -8.23
CA LYS A 65 -6.65 -17.72 -7.97
C LYS A 65 -5.47 -16.82 -8.34
N ILE A 66 -4.26 -17.19 -7.95
CA ILE A 66 -3.05 -16.42 -8.27
C ILE A 66 -2.83 -16.37 -9.79
N CYS A 67 -2.96 -17.52 -10.48
CA CYS A 67 -2.86 -17.58 -11.94
C CYS A 67 -3.93 -16.72 -12.62
N TRP A 68 -5.15 -16.70 -12.09
CA TRP A 68 -6.24 -15.87 -12.59
C TRP A 68 -5.96 -14.37 -12.43
N GLU A 69 -5.53 -13.94 -11.25
CA GLU A 69 -5.14 -12.55 -11.01
C GLU A 69 -3.94 -12.12 -11.87
N LEU A 70 -2.96 -13.01 -12.06
CA LEU A 70 -1.81 -12.76 -12.93
C LEU A 70 -2.23 -12.62 -14.41
N PHE A 71 -3.21 -13.41 -14.86
CA PHE A 71 -3.75 -13.31 -16.22
C PHE A 71 -4.55 -12.02 -16.43
N LYS A 72 -5.25 -11.54 -15.39
CA LYS A 72 -5.99 -10.28 -15.42
C LYS A 72 -5.08 -9.05 -15.30
N ALA A 73 -3.90 -9.20 -14.71
CA ALA A 73 -2.97 -8.12 -14.41
C ALA A 73 -2.62 -7.22 -15.60
N PRO A 74 -2.26 -7.72 -16.80
CA PRO A 74 -1.89 -6.87 -17.93
C PRO A 74 -3.02 -5.94 -18.37
N ARG A 75 -4.27 -6.44 -18.34
CA ARG A 75 -5.45 -5.65 -18.68
C ARG A 75 -5.68 -4.54 -17.65
N ASN A 76 -5.70 -4.88 -16.36
CA ASN A 76 -5.87 -3.87 -15.29
C ASN A 76 -4.76 -2.81 -15.34
N ILE A 77 -3.51 -3.22 -15.61
CA ILE A 77 -2.37 -2.30 -15.75
C ILE A 77 -2.59 -1.37 -16.95
N TYR A 78 -3.05 -1.90 -18.07
CA TYR A 78 -3.33 -1.09 -19.26
C TYR A 78 -4.44 -0.06 -18.99
N GLU A 79 -5.56 -0.50 -18.42
CA GLU A 79 -6.70 0.35 -18.08
C GLU A 79 -6.25 1.49 -17.14
N VAL A 80 -5.49 1.19 -16.10
CA VAL A 80 -5.03 2.17 -15.09
C VAL A 80 -3.96 3.14 -15.64
N LEU A 81 -3.07 2.68 -16.52
CA LEU A 81 -1.95 3.49 -16.99
C LEU A 81 -2.23 4.28 -18.27
N PHE A 82 -3.18 3.83 -19.10
CA PHE A 82 -3.43 4.42 -20.41
C PHE A 82 -4.86 4.92 -20.61
N GLU A 83 -5.87 4.26 -20.04
CA GLU A 83 -7.28 4.63 -20.25
C GLU A 83 -7.80 5.59 -19.17
N GLN A 84 -7.53 5.30 -17.90
CA GLN A 84 -7.98 6.12 -16.78
C GLN A 84 -7.35 7.52 -16.76
N PRO A 85 -6.02 7.70 -16.93
CA PRO A 85 -5.37 8.98 -16.66
C PRO A 85 -5.92 10.15 -17.49
N THR A 86 -6.30 11.23 -16.82
CA THR A 86 -6.76 12.43 -17.52
C THR A 86 -5.61 13.10 -18.26
N LYS A 87 -5.88 13.57 -19.49
CA LYS A 87 -4.91 14.33 -20.30
C LYS A 87 -5.03 15.83 -20.10
N GLU A 88 -5.63 16.27 -19.00
CA GLU A 88 -5.84 17.67 -18.68
C GLU A 88 -4.49 18.36 -18.41
N LEU A 89 -4.15 19.32 -19.27
CA LEU A 89 -2.93 20.12 -19.11
C LEU A 89 -3.13 21.11 -17.97
N ASN A 90 -2.22 21.07 -17.01
CA ASN A 90 -2.25 21.92 -15.81
C ASN A 90 -1.03 22.85 -15.77
N ILE A 91 -1.00 23.77 -14.81
CA ILE A 91 0.11 24.73 -14.66
C ILE A 91 1.45 24.04 -14.37
N LEU A 92 1.45 22.86 -13.74
CA LEU A 92 2.67 22.12 -13.44
C LEU A 92 3.33 21.61 -14.73
N HIS A 93 2.56 21.15 -15.72
CA HIS A 93 3.12 20.74 -17.01
C HIS A 93 3.77 21.90 -17.80
N LYS A 94 3.39 23.15 -17.52
CA LYS A 94 3.91 24.35 -18.21
C LYS A 94 5.19 24.91 -17.61
N LYS A 95 5.56 24.54 -16.37
CA LYS A 95 6.75 25.07 -15.69
C LYS A 95 8.00 24.25 -16.03
N SER A 96 9.12 24.95 -16.23
CA SER A 96 10.45 24.33 -16.36
C SER A 96 11.11 24.22 -14.99
N TYR A 97 11.72 23.08 -14.68
CA TYR A 97 12.23 22.74 -13.35
C TYR A 97 13.75 22.79 -13.30
N ALA A 98 14.31 23.50 -12.31
CA ALA A 98 15.75 23.77 -12.21
C ALA A 98 16.51 22.76 -11.34
N GLY A 99 15.82 21.75 -10.80
CA GLY A 99 16.43 20.69 -9.99
C GLY A 99 16.73 21.09 -8.55
N ARG A 100 16.80 22.40 -8.24
CA ARG A 100 16.88 22.91 -6.86
C ARG A 100 15.54 22.70 -6.16
N LYS A 101 15.60 22.21 -4.91
CA LYS A 101 14.41 21.82 -4.15
C LYS A 101 14.20 22.72 -2.95
N ILE A 102 12.93 23.01 -2.68
CA ILE A 102 12.45 23.76 -1.52
C ILE A 102 11.50 22.88 -0.74
N VAL A 103 11.36 23.20 0.53
CA VAL A 103 10.46 22.50 1.43
C VAL A 103 9.54 23.50 2.12
N SER A 104 8.30 23.08 2.33
CA SER A 104 7.37 23.75 3.25
C SER A 104 6.65 22.69 4.05
N PHE A 105 6.20 23.03 5.26
CA PHE A 105 5.47 22.10 6.10
C PHE A 105 4.40 22.85 6.87
N SER A 106 3.30 22.15 7.18
CA SER A 106 2.23 22.70 7.99
C SER A 106 2.59 22.70 9.48
N ARG A 107 1.79 23.38 10.30
CA ARG A 107 1.76 23.12 11.75
C ARG A 107 1.25 21.72 12.04
N SER A 108 1.51 21.29 13.27
CA SER A 108 0.98 20.03 13.80
C SER A 108 -0.48 20.23 14.19
N ILE A 109 -1.37 19.42 13.63
CA ILE A 109 -2.80 19.40 13.92
C ILE A 109 -3.08 18.24 14.86
N ASP A 110 -3.86 18.48 15.91
CA ASP A 110 -4.24 17.48 16.89
C ASP A 110 -5.32 16.55 16.34
N GLY A 111 -4.94 15.29 16.10
CA GLY A 111 -5.82 14.24 15.64
C GLY A 111 -6.83 13.77 16.68
N THR A 112 -6.59 14.00 17.98
CA THR A 112 -7.59 13.70 19.02
C THR A 112 -8.81 14.61 18.87
N GLN A 113 -8.57 15.92 18.78
CA GLN A 113 -9.61 16.93 18.54
C GLN A 113 -10.33 16.70 17.21
N LEU A 114 -9.60 16.28 16.16
CA LEU A 114 -10.20 15.94 14.88
C LEU A 114 -11.17 14.77 15.02
N ARG A 115 -10.76 13.67 15.66
CA ARG A 115 -11.62 12.51 15.88
C ARG A 115 -12.80 12.81 16.79
N GLU A 116 -12.65 13.69 17.78
CA GLU A 116 -13.76 14.15 18.61
C GLU A 116 -14.77 14.96 17.79
N ARG A 117 -14.31 15.88 16.94
CA ARG A 117 -15.18 16.67 16.06
C ARG A 117 -16.01 15.82 15.10
N HIS A 118 -15.45 14.71 14.62
CA HIS A 118 -16.05 13.86 13.60
C HIS A 118 -16.46 12.47 14.14
N ARG A 119 -16.64 12.34 15.46
CA ARG A 119 -16.87 11.06 16.14
C ARG A 119 -18.02 10.25 15.54
N ASP A 120 -19.12 10.92 15.21
CA ASP A 120 -20.34 10.30 14.70
C ASP A 120 -20.34 10.15 13.16
N ARG A 121 -19.28 10.62 12.50
CA ARG A 121 -19.17 10.66 11.03
C ARG A 121 -18.15 9.67 10.49
N PHE A 122 -17.06 9.44 11.23
CA PHE A 122 -16.09 8.43 10.86
C PHE A 122 -16.70 7.04 11.04
N ASN A 123 -16.88 6.36 9.92
CA ASN A 123 -17.46 5.03 9.82
C ASN A 123 -16.78 4.27 8.68
N ASP A 124 -17.28 3.08 8.36
CA ASP A 124 -16.70 2.28 7.27
C ASP A 124 -16.76 2.96 5.90
N GLN A 125 -17.70 3.91 5.71
CA GLN A 125 -17.90 4.68 4.47
C GLN A 125 -17.06 5.97 4.43
N LEU A 126 -16.43 6.35 5.54
CA LEU A 126 -15.66 7.58 5.65
C LEU A 126 -14.53 7.42 6.67
N ARG A 127 -13.33 7.08 6.18
CA ARG A 127 -12.16 6.89 7.04
C ARG A 127 -11.44 8.21 7.30
N GLU A 128 -10.71 8.26 8.40
CA GLU A 128 -9.85 9.39 8.77
C GLU A 128 -8.78 9.68 7.69
N SER A 129 -8.26 8.63 7.03
CA SER A 129 -7.35 8.77 5.88
C SER A 129 -8.02 9.46 4.70
N ASP A 130 -9.27 9.09 4.39
CA ASP A 130 -10.03 9.66 3.27
C ASP A 130 -10.34 11.14 3.54
N PHE A 131 -10.66 11.49 4.77
CA PHE A 131 -10.84 12.88 5.18
C PHE A 131 -9.55 13.71 4.99
N SER A 132 -8.41 13.19 5.46
CA SER A 132 -7.13 13.89 5.32
C SER A 132 -6.70 14.05 3.86
N LEU A 133 -6.98 13.04 3.02
CA LEU A 133 -6.73 13.09 1.58
C LEU A 133 -7.71 14.04 0.87
N THR A 134 -8.95 14.17 1.34
CA THR A 134 -9.93 15.16 0.86
C THR A 134 -9.48 16.59 1.16
N CYS A 135 -8.97 16.84 2.37
CA CYS A 135 -8.39 18.13 2.73
C CYS A 135 -7.17 18.45 1.88
N LEU A 136 -6.33 17.45 1.58
CA LEU A 136 -5.20 17.60 0.67
C LEU A 136 -5.67 17.93 -0.76
N ALA A 137 -6.71 17.25 -1.25
CA ALA A 137 -7.31 17.51 -2.56
C ALA A 137 -7.82 18.95 -2.68
N GLY A 138 -8.51 19.44 -1.65
CA GLY A 138 -8.94 20.84 -1.56
C GLY A 138 -7.77 21.82 -1.54
N ALA A 139 -6.72 21.53 -0.77
CA ALA A 139 -5.52 22.38 -0.73
C ALA A 139 -4.79 22.44 -2.08
N VAL A 140 -4.75 21.34 -2.80
CA VAL A 140 -4.19 21.26 -4.16
C VAL A 140 -5.08 22.02 -5.14
N HIS A 141 -6.40 21.89 -5.03
CA HIS A 141 -7.36 22.66 -5.81
C HIS A 141 -7.13 24.17 -5.66
N ASP A 142 -6.96 24.67 -4.43
CA ASP A 142 -6.72 26.10 -4.19
C ASP A 142 -5.40 26.59 -4.81
N TYR A 143 -4.36 25.75 -4.79
CA TYR A 143 -3.12 26.05 -5.49
C TYR A 143 -3.33 26.19 -7.00
N PHE A 144 -4.06 25.28 -7.65
CA PHE A 144 -4.36 25.41 -9.08
C PHE A 144 -5.28 26.60 -9.37
N ASN A 145 -6.27 26.86 -8.50
CA ASN A 145 -7.19 27.98 -8.64
C ASN A 145 -6.49 29.34 -8.59
N THR A 146 -5.36 29.43 -7.85
CA THR A 146 -4.49 30.62 -7.85
C THR A 146 -3.91 30.94 -9.24
N PHE A 147 -3.80 29.95 -10.12
CA PHE A 147 -3.31 30.11 -11.49
C PHE A 147 -4.39 29.91 -12.56
N SER A 148 -5.66 30.04 -12.18
CA SER A 148 -6.81 29.84 -13.07
C SER A 148 -6.75 30.72 -14.33
N ASP A 149 -6.14 31.90 -14.23
CA ASP A 149 -5.90 32.81 -15.37
C ASP A 149 -4.91 32.27 -16.41
N LEU A 150 -3.97 31.39 -16.01
CA LEU A 150 -2.89 30.88 -16.87
C LEU A 150 -3.16 29.48 -17.42
N ALA A 151 -3.91 28.67 -16.67
CA ALA A 151 -4.28 27.31 -17.05
C ALA A 151 -5.59 26.91 -16.37
N PRO A 152 -6.43 26.11 -17.03
CA PRO A 152 -7.65 25.59 -16.41
C PRO A 152 -7.30 24.73 -15.19
N VAL A 153 -8.13 24.83 -14.16
CA VAL A 153 -8.05 23.96 -12.99
C VAL A 153 -8.55 22.57 -13.41
N PRO A 154 -7.74 21.51 -13.30
CA PRO A 154 -8.16 20.19 -13.69
C PRO A 154 -9.23 19.66 -12.73
N SER A 155 -10.20 18.92 -13.25
CA SER A 155 -11.26 18.31 -12.44
C SER A 155 -10.75 17.08 -11.66
N LEU A 156 -9.88 16.31 -12.32
CA LEU A 156 -9.22 15.12 -11.81
C LEU A 156 -7.73 15.24 -12.09
N LEU A 157 -6.92 15.13 -11.06
CA LEU A 157 -5.47 15.17 -11.15
C LEU A 157 -4.88 13.78 -10.99
N ASN A 158 -4.10 13.34 -11.96
CA ASN A 158 -3.35 12.09 -11.84
C ASN A 158 -2.24 12.23 -10.79
N THR A 159 -2.29 11.41 -9.75
CA THR A 159 -1.31 11.38 -8.66
C THR A 159 -0.81 9.95 -8.40
N THR A 160 0.41 9.85 -7.91
CA THR A 160 0.94 8.58 -7.40
C THR A 160 0.84 8.58 -5.89
N CYS A 161 0.24 7.55 -5.31
CA CYS A 161 0.12 7.40 -3.86
C CYS A 161 1.00 6.26 -3.37
N ARG A 162 1.64 6.44 -2.22
CA ARG A 162 2.43 5.42 -1.55
C ARG A 162 2.22 5.52 -0.05
N THR A 163 2.28 4.39 0.63
CA THR A 163 2.26 4.34 2.10
C THR A 163 3.63 3.97 2.65
N ILE A 164 4.05 4.59 3.74
CA ILE A 164 5.26 4.23 4.48
C ILE A 164 4.85 3.95 5.93
N SER A 165 5.18 2.76 6.42
CA SER A 165 5.00 2.42 7.83
C SER A 165 5.96 3.24 8.70
N LYS A 166 5.49 3.68 9.87
CA LYS A 166 6.29 4.34 10.89
C LYS A 166 7.56 3.56 11.27
N GLY A 167 7.55 2.23 11.11
CA GLY A 167 8.73 1.36 11.27
C GLY A 167 9.94 1.87 10.48
N TYR A 168 9.73 2.57 9.37
CA TYR A 168 10.79 3.20 8.58
C TYR A 168 11.70 4.13 9.40
N PHE A 169 11.14 4.81 10.41
CA PHE A 169 11.87 5.71 11.30
C PHE A 169 12.25 5.04 12.63
N THR A 170 11.41 4.15 13.14
CA THR A 170 11.57 3.59 14.48
C THR A 170 12.38 2.31 14.54
N ASP A 171 12.32 1.49 13.48
CA ASP A 171 12.95 0.18 13.48
C ASP A 171 14.46 0.34 13.32
N ARG A 172 15.19 -0.07 14.35
CA ARG A 172 16.65 -0.05 14.37
C ARG A 172 17.27 -1.33 13.80
N ARG A 173 16.46 -2.39 13.66
CA ARG A 173 16.90 -3.74 13.27
C ARG A 173 15.96 -4.28 12.18
N GLY A 174 16.33 -4.06 10.94
CA GLY A 174 15.57 -4.48 9.76
C GLY A 174 16.00 -3.71 8.51
N ASP A 175 15.70 -4.25 7.33
CA ASP A 175 15.81 -3.46 6.11
C ASP A 175 14.68 -2.42 6.09
N LYS A 176 15.03 -1.15 5.91
CA LYS A 176 14.04 -0.07 5.83
C LYS A 176 13.09 -0.25 4.65
N SER A 177 13.50 -1.00 3.62
CA SER A 177 12.65 -1.32 2.46
C SER A 177 11.38 -2.08 2.84
N ASP A 178 11.37 -2.82 3.96
CA ASP A 178 10.20 -3.55 4.45
C ASP A 178 9.07 -2.64 4.91
N ASN A 179 9.42 -1.44 5.35
CA ASN A 179 8.47 -0.43 5.80
C ASN A 179 7.95 0.46 4.67
N ILE A 180 8.42 0.27 3.43
CA ILE A 180 7.95 1.02 2.26
C ILE A 180 6.89 0.19 1.53
N GLY A 181 5.67 0.71 1.50
CA GLY A 181 4.57 0.12 0.74
C GLY A 181 4.70 0.33 -0.77
N GLY A 182 3.82 -0.36 -1.49
CA GLY A 182 3.69 -0.20 -2.93
C GLY A 182 3.18 1.18 -3.35
N VAL A 183 3.29 1.46 -4.64
CA VAL A 183 2.73 2.63 -5.31
C VAL A 183 1.40 2.23 -5.94
N VAL A 184 0.41 3.11 -5.80
CA VAL A 184 -0.87 3.06 -6.50
C VAL A 184 -1.08 4.36 -7.27
N PHE A 185 -1.91 4.31 -8.30
CA PHE A 185 -2.29 5.46 -9.09
C PHE A 185 -3.65 5.96 -8.63
N LEU A 186 -3.72 7.21 -8.20
CA LEU A 186 -4.92 7.85 -7.71
C LEU A 186 -5.26 9.04 -8.60
N GLN A 187 -6.49 9.06 -9.11
CA GLN A 187 -7.05 10.26 -9.71
C GLN A 187 -7.67 11.09 -8.60
N LEU A 188 -6.99 12.16 -8.22
CA LEU A 188 -7.39 13.04 -7.13
C LEU A 188 -8.46 14.03 -7.66
N PRO A 189 -9.73 13.92 -7.23
CA PRO A 189 -10.74 14.91 -7.57
C PRO A 189 -10.39 16.26 -6.93
N LEU A 190 -10.22 17.30 -7.75
CA LEU A 190 -9.92 18.63 -7.24
C LEU A 190 -11.22 19.40 -7.04
N ARG A 191 -11.65 19.47 -5.79
CA ARG A 191 -12.81 20.25 -5.34
C ARG A 191 -12.56 20.72 -3.90
N GLN A 192 -13.26 21.76 -3.47
CA GLN A 192 -13.30 22.11 -2.06
C GLN A 192 -13.78 20.91 -1.21
N PRO A 193 -13.23 20.73 0.01
CA PRO A 193 -13.55 19.59 0.86
C PRO A 193 -14.97 19.70 1.40
N ASP A 194 -15.75 18.65 1.18
CA ASP A 194 -17.14 18.50 1.59
C ASP A 194 -17.41 17.01 1.86
N VAL A 195 -18.54 16.70 2.51
CA VAL A 195 -18.96 15.32 2.83
C VAL A 195 -19.08 14.47 1.57
N GLU A 196 -19.71 15.01 0.53
CA GLU A 196 -19.86 14.31 -0.75
C GLU A 196 -18.51 14.06 -1.41
N HIS A 197 -17.60 15.03 -1.32
CA HIS A 197 -16.25 14.90 -1.85
C HIS A 197 -15.50 13.78 -1.13
N ALA A 198 -15.58 13.72 0.20
CA ALA A 198 -14.92 12.67 0.96
C ALA A 198 -15.51 11.27 0.69
N ARG A 199 -16.82 11.16 0.50
CA ARG A 199 -17.46 9.89 0.06
C ARG A 199 -17.05 9.49 -1.35
N HIS A 200 -16.99 10.44 -2.28
CA HIS A 200 -16.54 10.15 -3.65
C HIS A 200 -15.09 9.65 -3.64
N LEU A 201 -14.22 10.31 -2.87
CA LEU A 201 -12.83 9.91 -2.72
C LEU A 201 -12.69 8.52 -2.08
N HIS A 202 -13.49 8.22 -1.04
CA HIS A 202 -13.55 6.88 -0.46
C HIS A 202 -13.92 5.81 -1.51
N GLY A 203 -14.92 6.07 -2.36
CA GLY A 203 -15.28 5.18 -3.47
C GLY A 203 -14.12 4.96 -4.46
N ILE A 204 -13.36 6.00 -4.79
CA ILE A 204 -12.17 5.89 -5.64
C ILE A 204 -11.09 5.03 -4.96
N VAL A 205 -10.82 5.25 -3.68
CA VAL A 205 -9.83 4.47 -2.91
C VAL A 205 -10.22 3.00 -2.83
N GLU A 206 -11.50 2.68 -2.60
CA GLU A 206 -12.00 1.31 -2.58
C GLU A 206 -11.92 0.63 -3.96
N CYS A 207 -12.18 1.37 -5.04
CA CYS A 207 -11.98 0.89 -6.40
C CYS A 207 -10.50 0.57 -6.67
N ILE A 208 -9.58 1.46 -6.28
CA ILE A 208 -8.13 1.25 -6.39
C ILE A 208 -7.69 0.01 -5.63
N ARG A 209 -8.21 -0.19 -4.42
CA ARG A 209 -7.91 -1.36 -3.59
C ARG A 209 -8.27 -2.68 -4.27
N GLN A 210 -9.33 -2.70 -5.08
CA GLN A 210 -9.76 -3.88 -5.80
C GLN A 210 -9.03 -4.07 -7.15
N GLN A 211 -8.75 -2.99 -7.87
CA GLN A 211 -8.23 -3.05 -9.24
C GLN A 211 -6.68 -3.09 -9.31
N GLN A 212 -5.99 -2.39 -8.42
CA GLN A 212 -4.55 -2.10 -8.54
C GLN A 212 -3.66 -2.98 -7.65
N ILE A 213 -4.17 -4.09 -7.10
CA ILE A 213 -3.42 -5.00 -6.22
C ILE A 213 -2.11 -5.46 -6.89
N MET A 214 -2.17 -5.81 -8.18
CA MET A 214 -0.99 -6.28 -8.92
C MET A 214 0.06 -5.17 -9.12
N ILE A 215 -0.37 -3.94 -9.41
CA ILE A 215 0.53 -2.77 -9.51
C ILE A 215 1.21 -2.52 -8.17
N TYR A 216 0.43 -2.57 -7.09
CA TYR A 216 0.94 -2.43 -5.73
C TYR A 216 1.99 -3.49 -5.40
N LEU A 217 1.71 -4.78 -5.64
CA LEU A 217 2.64 -5.88 -5.39
C LEU A 217 3.90 -5.79 -6.28
N ALA A 218 3.73 -5.52 -7.57
CA ALA A 218 4.87 -5.35 -8.49
C ALA A 218 5.78 -4.20 -8.06
N SER A 219 5.21 -3.10 -7.57
CA SER A 219 5.98 -1.95 -7.10
C SER A 219 6.73 -2.21 -5.77
N ILE A 220 6.19 -3.07 -4.89
CA ILE A 220 6.93 -3.56 -3.71
C ILE A 220 8.11 -4.42 -4.17
N GLY A 221 7.87 -5.36 -5.09
CA GLY A 221 8.92 -6.19 -5.68
C GLY A 221 10.04 -5.36 -6.30
N GLN A 222 9.69 -4.27 -7.01
CA GLN A 222 10.64 -3.31 -7.53
C GLN A 222 11.40 -2.57 -6.43
N THR A 223 10.71 -2.13 -5.36
CA THR A 223 11.35 -1.35 -4.28
C THR A 223 12.32 -2.20 -3.47
N LYS A 224 12.01 -3.49 -3.26
CA LYS A 224 12.84 -4.41 -2.48
C LYS A 224 13.94 -5.09 -3.31
N TYR A 225 13.63 -5.52 -4.52
CA TYR A 225 14.50 -6.38 -5.31
C TYR A 225 14.93 -5.76 -6.64
N SER A 226 14.52 -4.51 -6.95
CA SER A 226 14.85 -3.82 -8.20
C SER A 226 14.53 -4.64 -9.47
N MET A 227 13.48 -5.48 -9.41
CA MET A 227 13.13 -6.47 -10.44
C MET A 227 12.94 -5.89 -11.84
N LEU A 228 12.14 -4.84 -12.00
CA LEU A 228 11.87 -4.18 -13.29
C LEU A 228 13.12 -3.52 -13.84
N THR A 229 13.92 -2.88 -12.99
CA THR A 229 15.18 -2.24 -13.43
C THR A 229 16.28 -3.23 -13.76
N ALA A 230 16.23 -4.46 -13.23
CA ALA A 230 17.15 -5.53 -13.57
C ALA A 230 16.77 -6.24 -14.88
N LEU A 231 15.46 -6.35 -15.19
CA LEU A 231 14.97 -6.99 -16.41
C LEU A 231 14.93 -6.06 -17.62
N LEU A 232 14.58 -4.78 -17.44
CA LEU A 232 14.44 -3.86 -18.57
C LEU A 232 15.76 -3.14 -18.90
N PRO A 233 16.11 -3.03 -20.20
CA PRO A 233 17.18 -2.15 -20.65
C PRO A 233 17.03 -0.72 -20.12
N HIS A 234 18.14 -0.13 -19.69
CA HIS A 234 18.17 1.21 -19.07
C HIS A 234 17.46 2.30 -19.91
N VAL A 235 17.53 2.19 -21.25
CA VAL A 235 16.85 3.13 -22.16
C VAL A 235 15.32 3.06 -22.01
N LEU A 236 14.75 1.85 -21.97
CA LEU A 236 13.31 1.68 -21.80
C LEU A 236 12.85 2.15 -20.42
N THR A 237 13.61 1.82 -19.37
CA THR A 237 13.37 2.32 -18.02
C THR A 237 13.30 3.85 -17.98
N LYS A 238 14.24 4.54 -18.65
CA LYS A 238 14.24 6.00 -18.73
C LYS A 238 13.03 6.54 -19.47
N ILE A 239 12.58 5.89 -20.55
CA ILE A 239 11.38 6.27 -21.30
C ILE A 239 10.13 6.13 -20.40
N PHE A 240 9.97 4.99 -19.72
CA PHE A 240 8.85 4.78 -18.81
C PHE A 240 8.83 5.78 -17.65
N ILE A 241 9.97 6.03 -17.01
CA ILE A 241 10.07 7.03 -15.93
C ILE A 241 9.68 8.42 -16.45
N ASN A 242 10.14 8.80 -17.65
CA ASN A 242 9.79 10.09 -18.25
C ASN A 242 8.30 10.19 -18.58
N PHE A 243 7.70 9.11 -19.10
CA PHE A 243 6.26 9.03 -19.38
C PHE A 243 5.43 9.14 -18.10
N PHE A 244 5.74 8.33 -17.08
CA PHE A 244 5.00 8.37 -15.82
C PHE A 244 5.20 9.67 -15.06
N SER A 245 6.43 10.19 -14.98
CA SER A 245 6.67 11.47 -14.28
C SER A 245 6.04 12.67 -14.99
N TYR A 246 5.78 12.58 -16.29
CA TYR A 246 5.01 13.61 -17.00
C TYR A 246 3.51 13.50 -16.74
N ASN A 247 2.94 12.28 -16.75
CA ASN A 247 1.50 12.09 -16.55
C ASN A 247 1.06 12.22 -15.09
N PHE A 248 1.97 12.00 -14.13
CA PHE A 248 1.72 12.05 -12.68
C PHE A 248 2.60 13.13 -12.02
N PRO A 249 2.22 14.42 -12.12
CA PRO A 249 3.05 15.53 -11.66
C PRO A 249 3.16 15.63 -10.13
N ILE A 250 2.28 14.96 -9.38
CA ILE A 250 2.24 14.96 -7.92
C ILE A 250 2.39 13.52 -7.37
N THR A 251 3.28 13.37 -6.39
CA THR A 251 3.38 12.15 -5.56
C THR A 251 2.91 12.43 -4.15
N ILE A 252 1.96 11.65 -3.66
CA ILE A 252 1.43 11.66 -2.30
C ILE A 252 2.03 10.48 -1.54
N THR A 253 2.63 10.73 -0.39
CA THR A 253 3.15 9.70 0.50
C THR A 253 2.47 9.83 1.85
N GLU A 254 1.74 8.81 2.27
CA GLU A 254 1.16 8.75 3.61
C GLU A 254 2.09 7.96 4.53
N ILE A 255 2.43 8.55 5.67
CA ILE A 255 3.18 7.90 6.74
C ILE A 255 2.21 7.59 7.86
N TYR A 256 2.07 6.30 8.18
CA TYR A 256 1.09 5.82 9.15
C TYR A 256 1.74 5.03 10.29
N GLY A 257 1.17 5.13 11.49
CA GLY A 257 1.55 4.31 12.65
C GLY A 257 1.11 4.92 13.99
N SER A 258 0.53 4.10 14.87
CA SER A 258 -0.16 4.55 16.10
C SER A 258 0.73 4.72 17.33
N SER A 259 2.04 4.49 17.24
CA SER A 259 2.92 4.63 18.41
C SER A 259 3.12 6.12 18.74
N ALA A 260 2.87 6.53 19.99
CA ALA A 260 3.07 7.90 20.46
C ALA A 260 4.50 8.17 20.99
N GLU A 261 5.27 7.11 21.24
CA GLU A 261 6.57 7.20 21.91
C GLU A 261 7.69 6.69 20.99
N PHE A 262 8.52 7.63 20.55
CA PHE A 262 9.77 7.35 19.85
C PHE A 262 10.87 8.11 20.58
N GLN A 263 11.93 7.40 20.92
CA GLN A 263 13.12 8.01 21.53
C GLN A 263 14.25 8.06 20.52
N SER A 264 14.99 9.17 20.54
CA SER A 264 16.22 9.32 19.78
C SER A 264 17.25 8.28 20.23
N THR A 265 18.35 8.17 19.48
CA THR A 265 19.50 7.34 19.89
C THR A 265 20.07 7.76 21.24
N TRP A 266 19.81 8.99 21.68
CA TRP A 266 20.25 9.55 22.95
C TRP A 266 19.14 9.60 24.02
N GLY A 267 18.04 8.88 23.84
CA GLY A 267 16.96 8.78 24.84
C GLY A 267 16.01 9.99 24.91
N GLN A 268 16.20 11.00 24.06
CA GLN A 268 15.30 12.15 24.00
C GLN A 268 13.99 11.75 23.32
N ARG A 269 12.86 12.19 23.88
CA ARG A 269 11.56 11.97 23.27
C ARG A 269 11.43 12.80 22.00
N VAL A 270 11.22 12.13 20.87
CA VAL A 270 11.00 12.78 19.57
C VAL A 270 9.55 13.30 19.54
N GLN A 271 9.41 14.60 19.34
CA GLN A 271 8.10 15.26 19.31
C GLN A 271 7.39 15.08 17.96
N ASP A 272 8.15 15.08 16.86
CA ASP A 272 7.63 14.98 15.50
C ASP A 272 8.72 14.49 14.54
N VAL A 273 8.32 13.89 13.42
CA VAL A 273 9.21 13.40 12.37
C VAL A 273 8.67 13.83 11.02
N LEU A 274 9.53 14.46 10.21
CA LEU A 274 9.21 14.87 8.85
C LEU A 274 10.12 14.16 7.86
N LEU A 275 9.50 13.56 6.85
CA LEU A 275 10.15 12.99 5.68
C LEU A 275 9.87 13.90 4.50
N PHE A 276 10.96 14.29 3.86
CA PHE A 276 10.92 14.98 2.58
C PHE A 276 11.45 14.03 1.52
N ARG A 277 10.56 13.54 0.67
CA ARG A 277 10.95 12.73 -0.48
C ARG A 277 11.19 13.67 -1.66
N PRO A 278 12.41 13.69 -2.25
CA PRO A 278 12.66 14.51 -3.42
C PRO A 278 11.81 14.00 -4.60
N PRO A 279 11.08 14.90 -5.29
CA PRO A 279 10.37 14.51 -6.49
C PRO A 279 11.39 14.15 -7.57
N GLN A 280 11.11 13.08 -8.34
CA GLN A 280 12.02 12.53 -9.33
C GLN A 280 11.57 12.85 -10.75
N SER A 281 12.55 13.06 -11.65
CA SER A 281 12.34 13.35 -13.06
C SER A 281 11.41 14.57 -13.28
N LYS A 282 10.31 14.42 -14.01
CA LYS A 282 9.33 15.50 -14.26
C LYS A 282 8.25 15.64 -13.18
N THR A 283 8.32 14.85 -12.10
CA THR A 283 7.43 15.05 -10.94
C THR A 283 7.81 16.37 -10.27
N CYS A 284 6.81 17.18 -9.95
CA CYS A 284 7.03 18.58 -9.57
C CYS A 284 6.86 18.79 -8.07
N LEU A 285 5.91 18.05 -7.47
CA LEU A 285 5.51 18.15 -6.08
C LEU A 285 5.51 16.77 -5.43
N SER A 286 6.18 16.67 -4.28
CA SER A 286 6.03 15.55 -3.36
C SER A 286 5.31 16.03 -2.11
N LEU A 287 4.11 15.51 -1.89
CA LEU A 287 3.25 15.77 -0.74
C LEU A 287 3.40 14.60 0.23
N ASN A 288 3.87 14.85 1.44
CA ASN A 288 4.09 13.82 2.45
C ASN A 288 3.14 14.11 3.62
N LEU A 289 2.11 13.28 3.76
CA LEU A 289 1.17 13.37 4.87
C LEU A 289 1.68 12.51 6.02
N HIS A 290 2.02 13.16 7.12
CA HIS A 290 2.54 12.54 8.32
C HIS A 290 1.42 12.35 9.33
N ARG A 291 1.20 11.10 9.73
CA ARG A 291 0.43 10.73 10.91
C ARG A 291 1.39 10.13 11.93
N PHE A 292 1.94 10.98 12.79
CA PHE A 292 2.87 10.55 13.84
C PHE A 292 2.18 10.60 15.21
N GLY A 293 1.81 9.43 15.73
CA GLY A 293 0.95 9.35 16.91
C GLY A 293 -0.41 9.96 16.62
N ASP A 294 -0.83 10.92 17.44
CA ASP A 294 -2.09 11.66 17.28
C ASP A 294 -1.93 13.00 16.59
N LYS A 295 -0.90 13.18 15.76
CA LYS A 295 -0.63 14.45 15.08
C LYS A 295 -0.64 14.29 13.57
N TYR A 296 -1.35 15.20 12.91
CA TYR A 296 -1.36 15.35 11.45
C TYR A 296 -0.45 16.48 11.01
N ARG A 297 0.37 16.22 10.00
CA ARG A 297 1.25 17.24 9.42
C ARG A 297 1.49 16.99 7.94
N LEU A 298 1.42 18.04 7.13
CA LEU A 298 1.73 17.99 5.72
C LEU A 298 3.13 18.55 5.47
N ALA A 299 3.99 17.78 4.81
CA ALA A 299 5.32 18.21 4.39
C ALA A 299 5.42 18.14 2.86
N ILE A 300 5.75 19.27 2.25
CA ILE A 300 5.80 19.43 0.81
C ILE A 300 7.25 19.66 0.40
N MET A 301 7.71 18.90 -0.59
CA MET A 301 8.96 19.14 -1.28
C MET A 301 8.67 19.48 -2.73
N ALA A 302 9.14 20.63 -3.18
CA ALA A 302 8.85 21.20 -4.48
C ALA A 302 10.15 21.66 -5.18
N ASP A 303 10.08 21.94 -6.48
CA ASP A 303 11.14 22.66 -7.17
C ASP A 303 11.14 24.16 -6.82
N THR A 304 12.30 24.82 -6.84
CA THR A 304 12.42 26.26 -6.52
C THR A 304 11.53 27.17 -7.38
N HIS A 305 11.19 26.78 -8.61
CA HIS A 305 10.30 27.56 -9.48
C HIS A 305 8.82 27.53 -9.04
N LEU A 306 8.50 26.73 -8.02
CA LEU A 306 7.20 26.71 -7.36
C LEU A 306 7.21 27.58 -6.07
N ALA A 307 8.34 28.20 -5.72
CA ALA A 307 8.38 29.21 -4.67
C ALA A 307 7.82 30.55 -5.18
N PRO A 308 7.08 31.31 -4.35
CA PRO A 308 6.62 30.98 -2.99
C PRO A 308 5.30 30.17 -2.95
N ASP A 309 4.67 29.96 -4.10
CA ASP A 309 3.28 29.53 -4.25
C ASP A 309 2.97 28.15 -3.66
N HIS A 310 3.93 27.23 -3.60
CA HIS A 310 3.77 25.91 -2.98
C HIS A 310 3.32 25.98 -1.51
N THR A 311 3.57 27.09 -0.79
CA THR A 311 3.12 27.31 0.59
C THR A 311 1.60 27.51 0.71
N ILE A 312 0.90 27.80 -0.39
CA ILE A 312 -0.57 27.88 -0.42
C ILE A 312 -1.17 26.53 -0.05
N ILE A 313 -0.55 25.43 -0.49
CA ILE A 313 -1.02 24.07 -0.20
C ILE A 313 -0.93 23.79 1.30
N THR A 314 0.19 24.12 1.97
CA THR A 314 0.32 23.88 3.41
C THR A 314 -0.68 24.71 4.21
N ARG A 315 -0.84 26.00 3.88
CA ARG A 315 -1.81 26.89 4.55
C ARG A 315 -3.26 26.45 4.35
N SER A 316 -3.62 26.08 3.12
CA SER A 316 -4.99 25.65 2.80
C SER A 316 -5.31 24.31 3.45
N PHE A 317 -4.34 23.39 3.48
CA PHE A 317 -4.49 22.11 4.19
C PHE A 317 -4.75 22.32 5.69
N GLU A 318 -3.98 23.19 6.35
CA GLU A 318 -4.22 23.54 7.77
C GLU A 318 -5.60 24.11 7.99
N ARG A 319 -6.00 25.05 7.14
CA ARG A 319 -7.33 25.65 7.21
C ARG A 319 -8.40 24.57 7.10
N TYR A 320 -8.32 23.69 6.10
CA TYR A 320 -9.35 22.67 5.89
C TYR A 320 -9.43 21.65 7.00
N MET A 321 -8.29 21.16 7.50
CA MET A 321 -8.26 20.22 8.63
C MET A 321 -8.88 20.81 9.91
N GLU A 322 -8.84 22.14 10.09
CA GLU A 322 -9.42 22.80 11.26
C GLU A 322 -10.85 23.29 11.07
N THR A 323 -11.24 23.71 9.87
CA THR A 323 -12.53 24.36 9.64
C THR A 323 -13.58 23.44 9.04
N VAL A 324 -13.18 22.40 8.29
CA VAL A 324 -14.14 21.52 7.61
C VAL A 324 -14.86 20.67 8.63
N THR A 325 -16.18 20.68 8.57
CA THR A 325 -17.08 19.81 9.32
C THR A 325 -17.74 18.86 8.32
N LEU A 326 -17.72 17.56 8.63
CA LEU A 326 -18.35 16.51 7.84
C LEU A 326 -19.76 16.26 8.37
#